data_AF-A0A2V9K7C3-F1
#
_entry.id   AF-A0A2V9K7C3-F1
#
_cell.length_a   1.000
_cell.length_b   1.000
_cell.length_c   1.000
_cell.angle_alpha   90.00
_cell.angle_beta   90.00
_cell.angle_gamma   90.00
#
_symmetry.space_group_name_H-M   'P 1'
#
loop_
_entity.id
_entity.type
_entity.pdbx_description
1 polymer ?
#
loop_
_entity_poly.entity_id
_entity_poly.type
_entity_poly.pdbx_seq_one_letter_code
_entity_poly.pdbx_strand_id
1 'polypeptide(L)'
;MYELEDEVRALMRARRHIPYSEDDNFGINASDTVMALWKQLTGSVFAVTIGIVAVFMVIGGIVIMNIMLASVTERTHEIGIRKSLGARRRDILLQFVFESGVMAAVGGGVGVILAVGVSELVNIFFTSSVPFYAVFVGLFVSTAVGLFFGIYPASRAARLDPIEALRMEN
;
A
#
# COMPACT_ATOMS: atom_id res chain seq x y z
N MET A 1 -30.62 8.90 -21.87
CA MET A 1 -30.96 7.99 -20.76
C MET A 1 -31.86 8.71 -19.76
N TYR A 2 -31.49 9.89 -19.27
CA TYR A 2 -32.38 10.79 -18.50
C TYR A 2 -33.71 11.10 -19.21
N GLU A 3 -33.70 11.38 -20.52
CA GLU A 3 -34.94 11.65 -21.29
C GLU A 3 -35.91 10.45 -21.32
N LEU A 4 -35.38 9.21 -21.38
CA LEU A 4 -36.20 8.00 -21.38
C LEU A 4 -36.80 7.72 -20.00
N GLU A 5 -36.05 7.99 -18.93
CA GLU A 5 -36.57 7.87 -17.56
C GLU A 5 -37.67 8.89 -17.29
N ASP A 6 -37.51 10.12 -17.77
CA ASP A 6 -38.51 11.18 -17.62
C ASP A 6 -39.77 10.92 -18.46
N GLU A 7 -39.63 10.36 -19.67
CA GLU A 7 -40.76 9.97 -20.52
C GLU A 7 -41.54 8.79 -19.90
N VAL A 8 -40.84 7.79 -19.37
CA VAL A 8 -41.44 6.67 -18.63
C VAL A 8 -42.10 7.16 -17.34
N ARG A 9 -41.51 8.13 -16.63
CA ARG A 9 -42.10 8.76 -15.44
C ARG A 9 -43.39 9.48 -15.79
N ALA A 10 -43.40 10.28 -16.87
CA ALA A 10 -44.57 11.01 -17.33
C ALA A 10 -45.71 10.08 -17.73
N LEU A 11 -45.42 8.99 -18.47
CA LEU A 11 -46.40 7.97 -18.85
C LEU A 11 -46.99 7.23 -17.64
N MET A 12 -46.17 6.91 -16.64
CA MET A 12 -46.62 6.22 -15.43
C MET A 12 -47.47 7.12 -14.53
N ARG A 13 -47.14 8.40 -14.41
CA ARG A 13 -47.99 9.42 -13.74
C ARG A 13 -49.34 9.57 -14.44
N ALA A 14 -49.34 9.69 -15.77
CA ALA A 14 -50.56 9.82 -16.57
C ALA A 14 -51.47 8.60 -16.40
N ARG A 15 -50.90 7.38 -16.36
CA ARG A 15 -51.66 6.14 -16.13
C ARG A 15 -52.23 6.06 -14.71
N ARG A 16 -51.50 6.53 -13.70
CA ARG A 16 -51.91 6.46 -12.28
C ARG A 16 -52.71 7.66 -11.78
N HIS A 17 -52.97 8.66 -12.64
CA HIS A 17 -53.73 9.88 -12.30
C HIS A 17 -53.19 10.61 -11.07
N ILE A 18 -51.86 10.67 -10.91
CA ILE A 18 -51.23 11.33 -9.77
C ILE A 18 -51.19 12.84 -10.05
N PRO A 19 -51.74 13.70 -9.18
CA PRO A 19 -51.68 15.15 -9.31
C PRO A 19 -50.23 15.67 -9.26
N TYR A 20 -49.95 16.78 -9.94
CA TYR A 20 -48.62 17.42 -9.93
C TYR A 20 -48.10 17.83 -8.53
N SER A 21 -48.96 17.88 -7.52
CA SER A 21 -48.62 18.27 -6.14
C SER A 21 -48.30 17.10 -5.21
N GLU A 22 -48.47 15.85 -5.67
CA GLU A 22 -48.18 14.65 -4.87
C GLU A 22 -46.88 13.98 -5.33
N ASP A 23 -46.13 13.45 -4.36
CA ASP A 23 -44.92 12.69 -4.61
C ASP A 23 -45.22 11.38 -5.36
N ASP A 24 -44.24 10.90 -6.13
CA ASP A 24 -44.39 9.66 -6.91
C ASP A 24 -44.63 8.45 -6.01
N ASN A 25 -45.81 7.82 -6.15
CA ASN A 25 -46.12 6.54 -5.50
C ASN A 25 -45.51 5.31 -6.22
N PHE A 26 -44.57 5.54 -7.14
CA PHE A 26 -43.88 4.51 -7.90
C PHE A 26 -42.39 4.84 -8.02
N GLY A 27 -41.54 3.84 -7.80
CA GLY A 27 -40.11 3.95 -8.07
C GLY A 27 -39.81 3.43 -9.47
N ILE A 28 -39.15 4.23 -10.30
CA ILE A 28 -38.43 3.69 -11.45
C ILE A 28 -37.21 2.98 -10.87
N ASN A 29 -37.30 1.67 -10.67
CA ASN A 29 -36.17 0.83 -10.31
C ASN A 29 -35.25 0.70 -11.54
N ALA A 30 -34.62 1.81 -11.92
CA ALA A 30 -33.52 1.76 -12.86
C ALA A 30 -32.39 0.99 -12.19
N SER A 31 -31.91 -0.06 -12.85
CA SER A 31 -30.71 -0.80 -12.43
C SER A 31 -29.53 0.14 -12.11
N ASP A 32 -29.52 1.32 -12.74
CA ASP A 32 -28.53 2.38 -12.52
C ASP A 32 -28.55 2.98 -11.12
N THR A 33 -29.72 3.12 -10.48
CA THR A 33 -29.81 3.66 -9.11
C THR A 33 -29.23 2.65 -8.11
N VAL A 34 -29.55 1.36 -8.26
CA VAL A 34 -29.00 0.29 -7.43
C VAL A 34 -27.49 0.13 -7.67
N MET A 35 -27.06 0.19 -8.93
CA MET A 35 -25.63 0.14 -9.30
C MET A 35 -24.85 1.35 -8.75
N ALA A 36 -25.44 2.54 -8.76
CA ALA A 36 -24.81 3.75 -8.21
C ALA A 36 -24.61 3.64 -6.69
N LEU A 37 -25.63 3.15 -5.97
CA LEU A 37 -25.53 2.87 -4.54
C LEU A 37 -24.44 1.82 -4.25
N TRP A 38 -24.39 0.73 -5.02
CA TRP A 38 -23.33 -0.28 -4.91
C TRP A 38 -21.93 0.32 -5.12
N LYS A 39 -21.73 1.10 -6.19
CA LYS A 39 -20.44 1.76 -6.46
C LYS A 39 -20.05 2.74 -5.36
N GLN A 40 -21.01 3.49 -4.80
CA GLN A 40 -20.75 4.43 -3.72
C GLN A 40 -20.34 3.71 -2.43
N LEU A 41 -21.04 2.63 -2.06
CA LEU A 41 -20.72 1.83 -0.88
C LEU A 41 -19.36 1.12 -1.02
N THR A 42 -19.12 0.43 -2.14
CA THR A 42 -17.83 -0.23 -2.39
C THR A 42 -16.69 0.78 -2.48
N GLY A 43 -16.92 1.93 -3.11
CA GLY A 43 -15.94 3.01 -3.23
C GLY A 43 -15.53 3.61 -1.89
N SER A 44 -16.48 3.80 -0.97
CA SER A 44 -16.17 4.32 0.37
C SER A 44 -15.37 3.31 1.21
N VAL A 45 -15.72 2.03 1.17
CA VAL A 45 -14.94 0.96 1.81
C VAL A 45 -13.52 0.93 1.25
N PHE A 46 -13.37 0.98 -0.07
CA PHE A 46 -12.05 0.98 -0.71
C PHE A 46 -11.19 2.17 -0.28
N ALA A 47 -11.78 3.38 -0.18
CA ALA A 47 -11.08 4.57 0.28
C ALA A 47 -10.57 4.43 1.72
N VAL A 48 -11.40 3.87 2.62
CA VAL A 48 -11.00 3.61 4.02
C VAL A 48 -9.88 2.56 4.07
N THR A 49 -9.97 1.49 3.30
CA THR A 49 -8.94 0.46 3.23
C THR A 49 -7.60 1.02 2.76
N ILE A 50 -7.59 1.90 1.74
CA ILE A 50 -6.37 2.59 1.31
C ILE A 50 -5.75 3.38 2.47
N GLY A 51 -6.58 4.11 3.23
CA GLY A 51 -6.12 4.87 4.39
C GLY A 51 -5.46 3.98 5.45
N ILE A 52 -6.07 2.84 5.75
CA ILE A 52 -5.52 1.86 6.70
C ILE A 52 -4.19 1.29 6.19
N VAL A 53 -4.15 0.87 4.92
CA VAL A 53 -2.92 0.33 4.28
C VAL A 53 -1.79 1.35 4.34
N ALA A 54 -2.07 2.63 4.06
CA ALA A 54 -1.07 3.69 4.11
C ALA A 54 -0.44 3.82 5.51
N VAL A 55 -1.25 3.77 6.58
CA VAL A 55 -0.75 3.82 7.96
C VAL A 55 0.13 2.61 8.27
N PHE A 56 -0.31 1.40 7.94
CA PHE A 56 0.50 0.18 8.15
C PHE A 56 1.80 0.19 7.35
N MET A 57 1.79 0.81 6.17
CA MET A 57 2.97 0.93 5.32
C MET A 57 4.01 1.88 5.92
N VAL A 58 3.56 2.99 6.55
CA VAL A 58 4.44 3.87 7.33
C VAL A 58 5.02 3.15 8.54
N ILE A 59 4.19 2.42 9.30
CA ILE A 59 4.64 1.64 10.46
C ILE A 59 5.68 0.60 10.03
N GLY A 60 5.42 -0.16 8.96
CA GLY A 60 6.37 -1.12 8.41
C GLY A 60 7.68 -0.48 7.96
N GLY A 61 7.61 0.69 7.33
CA GLY A 61 8.79 1.49 6.98
C GLY A 61 9.62 1.92 8.19
N ILE A 62 8.98 2.38 9.26
CA ILE A 62 9.64 2.74 10.52
C ILE A 62 10.32 1.53 11.15
N VAL A 63 9.68 0.35 11.11
CA VAL A 63 10.27 -0.90 11.60
C VAL A 63 11.55 -1.24 10.82
N ILE A 64 11.50 -1.21 9.49
CA ILE A 64 12.67 -1.44 8.63
C ILE A 64 13.79 -0.45 8.98
N MET A 65 13.44 0.84 9.11
CA MET A 65 14.40 1.87 9.49
C MET A 65 15.07 1.53 10.83
N ASN A 66 14.31 1.21 11.87
CA ASN A 66 14.86 0.92 13.20
C ASN A 66 15.78 -0.30 13.21
N ILE A 67 15.38 -1.38 12.54
CA ILE A 67 16.23 -2.57 12.39
C ILE A 67 17.54 -2.21 11.69
N MET A 68 17.47 -1.42 10.62
CA MET A 68 18.68 -0.97 9.90
C MET A 68 19.53 -0.03 10.75
N LEU A 69 18.93 0.87 11.52
CA LEU A 69 19.67 1.76 12.42
C LEU A 69 20.46 0.95 13.46
N ALA A 70 19.85 -0.11 14.03
CA ALA A 70 20.48 -1.02 14.97
C ALA A 70 21.59 -1.88 14.33
N SER A 71 21.33 -2.42 13.13
CA SER A 71 22.32 -3.21 12.40
C SER A 71 23.56 -2.39 12.02
N VAL A 72 23.37 -1.11 11.67
CA VAL A 72 24.49 -0.19 11.39
C VAL A 72 25.33 0.03 12.65
N THR A 73 24.70 0.16 13.81
CA THR A 73 25.43 0.34 15.08
C THR A 73 26.20 -0.91 15.48
N GLU A 74 25.64 -2.10 15.30
CA GLU A 74 26.33 -3.38 15.57
C GLU A 74 27.52 -3.59 14.64
N ARG A 75 27.37 -3.26 13.35
CA ARG A 75 28.40 -3.44 12.32
C ARG A 75 29.34 -2.23 12.16
N THR A 76 29.38 -1.32 13.14
CA THR A 76 30.13 -0.06 13.02
C THR A 76 31.62 -0.30 12.78
N HIS A 77 32.22 -1.25 13.51
CA HIS A 77 33.65 -1.58 13.39
C HIS A 77 33.98 -2.13 11.99
N GLU A 78 33.17 -3.04 11.44
CA GLU A 78 33.34 -3.58 10.09
C GLU A 78 33.28 -2.48 9.01
N ILE A 79 32.36 -1.53 9.15
CA ILE A 79 32.22 -0.39 8.24
C ILE A 79 33.48 0.50 8.31
N GLY A 80 34.03 0.69 9.51
CA GLY A 80 35.28 1.40 9.76
C GLY A 80 36.47 0.77 9.01
N ILE A 81 36.62 -0.55 9.13
CA ILE A 81 37.66 -1.32 8.42
C ILE A 81 37.50 -1.20 6.90
N ARG A 82 36.28 -1.32 6.36
CA ARG A 82 36.07 -1.18 4.91
C ARG A 82 36.45 0.22 4.42
N LYS A 83 36.11 1.27 5.17
CA LYS A 83 36.46 2.65 4.80
C LYS A 83 37.96 2.94 4.91
N SER A 84 38.66 2.41 5.92
CA SER A 84 40.11 2.58 6.04
C SER A 84 40.88 1.88 4.91
N LEU A 85 40.32 0.80 4.37
CA LEU A 85 40.81 0.12 3.17
C LEU A 85 40.43 0.81 1.84
N GLY A 86 39.74 1.96 1.90
CA GLY A 86 39.43 2.78 0.73
C GLY A 86 38.02 2.63 0.14
N ALA A 87 37.09 1.94 0.81
CA ALA A 87 35.70 1.88 0.36
C ALA A 87 35.08 3.29 0.32
N ARG A 88 34.41 3.62 -0.79
CA ARG A 88 33.77 4.93 -0.96
C ARG A 88 32.47 4.97 -0.18
N ARG A 89 32.04 6.17 0.21
CA ARG A 89 30.72 6.39 0.84
C ARG A 89 29.56 5.81 0.02
N ARG A 90 29.67 5.85 -1.32
CA ARG A 90 28.68 5.30 -2.24
C ARG A 90 28.58 3.78 -2.16
N ASP A 91 29.68 3.07 -1.94
CA ASP A 91 29.70 1.60 -1.89
C ASP A 91 28.94 1.12 -0.65
N ILE A 92 29.21 1.76 0.49
CA ILE A 92 28.50 1.51 1.75
C ILE A 92 27.02 1.88 1.64
N LEU A 93 26.70 3.02 1.01
CA LEU A 93 25.32 3.45 0.79
C LEU A 93 24.55 2.41 -0.03
N LEU A 94 25.09 1.99 -1.18
CA LEU A 94 24.45 1.02 -2.07
C LEU A 94 24.26 -0.33 -1.39
N GLN A 95 25.22 -0.78 -0.57
CA GLN A 95 25.09 -2.02 0.19
C GLN A 95 23.87 -1.99 1.12
N PHE A 96 23.73 -0.94 1.94
CA PHE A 96 22.62 -0.84 2.89
C PHE A 96 21.27 -0.56 2.20
N VAL A 97 21.27 0.21 1.10
CA VAL A 97 20.05 0.40 0.30
C VAL A 97 19.60 -0.94 -0.30
N PHE A 98 20.52 -1.74 -0.82
CA PHE A 98 20.21 -3.07 -1.33
C PHE A 98 19.71 -4.01 -0.22
N GLU A 99 20.33 -4.01 0.96
CA GLU A 99 19.88 -4.80 2.12
C GLU A 99 18.45 -4.41 2.54
N SER A 100 18.13 -3.11 2.58
CA SER A 100 16.77 -2.63 2.85
C SER A 100 15.77 -3.03 1.76
N GLY A 101 16.18 -2.98 0.49
CA GLY A 101 15.35 -3.41 -0.64
C GLY A 101 15.07 -4.90 -0.62
N VAL A 102 16.05 -5.73 -0.24
CA VAL A 102 15.89 -7.18 -0.07
C VAL A 102 14.93 -7.49 1.08
N MET A 103 15.07 -6.83 2.23
CA MET A 103 14.13 -7.00 3.34
C MET A 103 12.69 -6.65 2.93
N ALA A 104 12.52 -5.56 2.18
CA ALA A 104 11.21 -5.14 1.69
C ALA A 104 10.64 -6.11 0.63
N ALA A 105 11.48 -6.61 -0.27
CA ALA A 105 11.06 -7.59 -1.28
C ALA A 105 10.68 -8.94 -0.67
N VAL A 106 11.44 -9.41 0.33
CA VAL A 106 11.13 -10.64 1.07
C VAL A 106 9.84 -10.47 1.86
N GLY A 107 9.71 -9.37 2.61
CA GLY A 107 8.48 -9.05 3.36
C GLY A 107 7.26 -8.92 2.45
N GLY A 108 7.40 -8.24 1.30
CA GLY A 108 6.36 -8.12 0.29
C GLY A 108 5.98 -9.47 -0.32
N GLY A 109 6.96 -10.32 -0.64
CA GLY A 109 6.73 -11.67 -1.16
C GLY A 109 5.98 -12.56 -0.16
N VAL A 110 6.38 -12.54 1.10
CA VAL A 110 5.65 -13.24 2.18
C VAL A 110 4.23 -12.69 2.33
N GLY A 111 4.07 -11.36 2.26
CA GLY A 111 2.77 -10.71 2.30
C GLY A 111 1.84 -11.14 1.16
N VAL A 112 2.37 -11.27 -0.06
CA VAL A 112 1.60 -11.77 -1.23
C VAL A 112 1.16 -13.22 -1.01
N ILE A 113 2.06 -14.09 -0.54
CA ILE A 113 1.73 -15.50 -0.26
C ILE A 113 0.60 -15.59 0.78
N LEU A 114 0.70 -14.81 1.86
CA LEU A 114 -0.34 -14.74 2.88
C LEU A 114 -1.65 -14.17 2.33
N ALA A 115 -1.60 -13.13 1.50
CA ALA A 115 -2.78 -12.54 0.88
C ALA A 115 -3.52 -13.51 -0.04
N VAL A 116 -2.79 -14.28 -0.86
CA VAL A 116 -3.37 -15.34 -1.71
C VAL A 116 -3.98 -16.44 -0.83
N GLY A 117 -3.26 -16.91 0.19
CA GLY A 117 -3.78 -17.92 1.12
C GLY A 117 -5.05 -17.49 1.84
N VAL A 118 -5.12 -16.24 2.31
CA VAL A 118 -6.33 -15.66 2.91
C VAL A 118 -7.45 -15.52 1.88
N SER A 119 -7.13 -15.12 0.64
CA SER A 119 -8.14 -15.01 -0.43
C SER A 119 -8.80 -16.35 -0.73
N GLU A 120 -8.03 -17.45 -0.77
CA GLU A 120 -8.59 -18.80 -0.97
C GLU A 120 -9.52 -19.22 0.17
N LEU A 121 -9.19 -18.89 1.42
CA LEU A 121 -10.06 -19.16 2.57
C LEU A 121 -11.36 -18.34 2.51
N VAL A 122 -11.27 -17.08 2.11
CA VAL A 122 -12.44 -16.19 1.95
C VAL A 122 -13.32 -16.64 0.78
N ASN A 123 -12.73 -17.26 -0.25
CA ASN A 123 -13.44 -17.75 -1.45
C ASN A 123 -14.53 -18.79 -1.13
N ILE A 124 -14.44 -19.43 0.04
CA ILE A 124 -15.47 -20.38 0.54
C ILE A 124 -16.80 -19.66 0.82
N PHE A 125 -16.77 -18.39 1.23
CA PHE A 125 -17.95 -17.62 1.61
C PHE A 125 -18.28 -16.49 0.62
N PHE A 126 -17.26 -15.89 0.00
CA PHE A 126 -17.40 -14.75 -0.91
C PHE A 126 -16.48 -14.93 -2.10
N THR A 127 -17.00 -14.79 -3.34
CA THR A 127 -16.17 -14.84 -4.55
C THR A 127 -15.10 -13.74 -4.52
N SER A 128 -13.86 -14.13 -4.23
CA SER A 128 -12.70 -13.25 -4.16
C SER A 128 -11.75 -13.57 -5.30
N SER A 129 -11.39 -12.55 -6.09
CA SER A 129 -10.40 -12.68 -7.16
C SER A 129 -9.28 -11.67 -6.94
N VAL A 130 -8.05 -12.16 -6.83
CA VAL A 130 -6.85 -11.32 -6.73
C VAL A 130 -6.29 -11.12 -8.14
N PRO A 131 -6.41 -9.91 -8.72
CA PRO A 131 -5.91 -9.69 -10.06
C PRO A 131 -4.37 -9.59 -10.05
N PHE A 132 -3.72 -10.15 -11.08
CA PHE A 132 -2.25 -10.18 -11.17
C PHE A 132 -1.60 -8.79 -11.05
N TYR A 133 -2.22 -7.75 -11.60
CA TYR A 133 -1.68 -6.38 -11.50
C TYR A 133 -1.60 -5.88 -10.05
N ALA A 134 -2.52 -6.29 -9.16
CA ALA A 134 -2.52 -5.86 -7.76
C ALA A 134 -1.31 -6.43 -7.00
N VAL A 135 -0.87 -7.65 -7.35
CA VAL A 135 0.34 -8.25 -6.79
C VAL A 135 1.58 -7.44 -7.17
N PHE A 136 1.71 -7.08 -8.45
CA PHE A 136 2.83 -6.26 -8.93
C PHE A 136 2.84 -4.88 -8.30
N VAL A 137 1.68 -4.22 -8.23
CA VAL A 137 1.56 -2.90 -7.58
C VAL A 137 1.91 -3.00 -6.10
N GLY A 138 1.41 -4.01 -5.38
CA GLY A 138 1.71 -4.24 -3.98
C GLY A 138 3.21 -4.43 -3.71
N LEU A 139 3.86 -5.29 -4.49
CA LEU A 139 5.31 -5.52 -4.39
C LEU A 139 6.11 -4.26 -4.70
N PHE A 140 5.77 -3.57 -5.78
CA PHE A 140 6.43 -2.32 -6.17
C PHE A 140 6.33 -1.28 -5.05
N VAL A 141 5.14 -1.10 -4.51
CA VAL A 141 4.86 -0.14 -3.46
C VAL A 141 5.58 -0.52 -2.15
N SER A 142 5.61 -1.81 -1.78
CA SER A 142 6.34 -2.27 -0.60
C SER A 142 7.85 -2.06 -0.72
N THR A 143 8.42 -2.36 -1.90
CA THR A 143 9.85 -2.16 -2.15
C THR A 143 10.19 -0.67 -2.17
N ALA A 144 9.37 0.17 -2.80
CA ALA A 144 9.57 1.62 -2.82
C ALA A 144 9.61 2.22 -1.40
N VAL A 145 8.71 1.80 -0.51
CA VAL A 145 8.72 2.24 0.88
C VAL A 145 9.90 1.70 1.67
N GLY A 146 10.25 0.43 1.51
CA GLY A 146 11.43 -0.13 2.16
C GLY A 146 12.72 0.60 1.77
N LEU A 147 12.88 0.91 0.48
CA LEU A 147 14.00 1.71 -0.02
C LEU A 147 13.97 3.12 0.56
N PHE A 148 12.80 3.79 0.56
CA PHE A 148 12.66 5.14 1.10
C PHE A 148 13.12 5.23 2.56
N PHE A 149 12.63 4.34 3.41
CA PHE A 149 13.02 4.29 4.83
C PHE A 149 14.44 3.75 5.05
N GLY A 150 14.99 2.98 4.11
CA GLY A 150 16.37 2.46 4.14
C GLY A 150 17.45 3.48 3.76
N ILE A 151 17.11 4.54 3.00
CA ILE A 151 18.08 5.57 2.59
C ILE A 151 18.64 6.32 3.79
N TYR A 152 17.82 6.65 4.78
CA TYR A 152 18.26 7.35 5.99
C TYR A 152 19.36 6.59 6.76
N PRO A 153 19.14 5.34 7.23
CA PRO A 153 20.17 4.56 7.92
C PRO A 153 21.39 4.31 7.04
N ALA A 154 21.20 4.02 5.74
CA ALA A 154 22.30 3.82 4.80
C ALA A 154 23.19 5.07 4.67
N SER A 155 22.59 6.26 4.63
CA SER A 155 23.32 7.52 4.56
C SER A 155 24.11 7.79 5.84
N ARG A 156 23.56 7.42 7.00
CA ARG A 156 24.23 7.51 8.29
C ARG A 156 25.45 6.56 8.34
N ALA A 157 25.27 5.31 7.91
CA ALA A 157 26.35 4.32 7.78
C ALA A 157 27.50 4.83 6.89
N ALA A 158 27.15 5.39 5.72
CA ALA A 158 28.11 5.93 4.76
C ALA A 158 28.92 7.13 5.30
N ARG A 159 28.40 7.88 6.28
CA ARG A 159 29.05 9.08 6.83
C ARG A 159 29.93 8.86 8.06
N LEU A 160 29.90 7.69 8.71
CA LEU A 160 30.78 7.37 9.84
C LEU A 160 32.27 7.63 9.54
N ASP A 161 32.98 8.21 10.50
CA ASP A 161 34.43 8.39 10.42
C ASP A 161 35.14 7.05 10.76
N PRO A 162 36.04 6.55 9.89
CA PRO A 162 36.78 5.32 10.17
C PRO A 162 37.60 5.38 11.46
N ILE A 163 38.10 6.54 11.89
CA ILE A 163 38.89 6.65 13.13
C ILE A 163 37.99 6.46 14.36
N GLU A 164 36.81 7.09 14.37
CA GLU A 164 35.83 6.93 15.45
C GLU A 164 35.28 5.50 15.49
N ALA A 165 35.03 4.90 14.33
CA ALA A 165 34.51 3.55 14.22
C ALA A 165 35.46 2.47 14.79
N LEU A 166 36.78 2.68 14.67
CA LEU A 166 37.80 1.77 15.22
C LEU A 166 38.07 2.01 16.72
N ARG A 167 37.77 3.21 17.23
CA ARG A 167 38.01 3.57 18.63
C ARG A 167 36.93 3.04 19.59
N MET A 168 35.73 2.74 19.10
CA MET A 168 34.58 2.32 19.93
C MET A 168 34.75 0.96 20.63
N GLU A 169 35.80 0.20 20.36
CA GLU A 169 36.06 -1.11 20.98
C GLU A 169 37.15 -1.08 22.08
N ASN A 170 37.78 0.08 22.34
CA ASN A 170 38.79 0.26 23.39
C ASN A 170 38.24 0.91 24.67
#